data_AF-A0A5D3KBI2-F1
#
_entry.id   AF-A0A5D3KBI2-F1
#
_cell.length_a   1.000
_cell.length_b   1.000
_cell.length_c   1.000
_cell.angle_alpha   90.00
_cell.angle_beta   90.00
_cell.angle_gamma   90.00
#
_symmetry.space_group_name_H-M   'P 1'
#
loop_
_entity.id
_entity.type
_entity.pdbx_description
1 polymer ?
#
loop_
_entity_poly.entity_id
_entity_poly.type
_entity_poly.pdbx_seq_one_letter_code
_entity_poly.pdbx_strand_id
1 'polypeptide(L)'
;MTAIQVIENPVLEGTRRALVLVEDRIGHYPEFREFFVRQFALDTSGLSRPGHVRAPSGMTYALVFIGRSGEPFPDGIEIYALPDALEPLNDPEVDADLWVLLRWMIAGVGGEWRVEDLEATGRLYTLPRRQ
;
A
#
# COMPACT_ATOMS: atom_id res chain seq x y z
N MET A 1 4.98 17.36 5.38
CA MET A 1 5.17 15.99 4.84
C MET A 1 3.94 15.67 4.01
N THR A 2 4.11 15.42 2.72
CA THR A 2 2.99 15.09 1.81
C THR A 2 2.46 13.71 2.19
N ALA A 3 1.13 13.56 2.25
CA ALA A 3 0.47 12.30 2.62
C ALA A 3 0.17 11.45 1.37
N ILE A 4 -0.08 10.16 1.56
CA ILE A 4 -0.68 9.31 0.52
C ILE A 4 -1.99 9.94 0.05
N GLN A 5 -2.17 10.00 -1.27
CA GLN A 5 -3.41 10.47 -1.89
C GLN A 5 -4.06 9.31 -2.62
N VAL A 6 -5.31 9.00 -2.28
CA VAL A 6 -6.11 8.10 -3.12
C VAL A 6 -6.50 8.85 -4.38
N ILE A 7 -6.24 8.26 -5.55
CA ILE A 7 -6.47 8.86 -6.85
C ILE A 7 -7.41 7.97 -7.66
N GLU A 8 -8.42 8.59 -8.26
CA GLU A 8 -9.36 7.89 -9.14
C GLU A 8 -8.90 7.97 -10.59
N ASN A 9 -8.92 6.83 -11.28
CA ASN A 9 -8.68 6.72 -12.72
C ASN A 9 -7.42 7.47 -13.21
N PRO A 10 -6.22 7.14 -12.69
CA PRO A 10 -5.00 7.74 -13.19
C PRO A 10 -4.78 7.42 -14.67
N VAL A 11 -4.11 8.34 -15.37
CA VAL A 11 -3.54 8.09 -16.70
C VAL A 11 -2.35 7.15 -16.51
N LEU A 12 -2.42 5.96 -17.12
CA LEU A 12 -1.43 4.88 -16.96
C LEU A 12 -0.72 4.52 -18.26
N GLU A 13 -1.08 5.15 -19.37
CA GLU A 13 -0.43 4.97 -20.66
C GLU A 13 1.07 5.23 -20.54
N GLY A 14 1.87 4.28 -21.01
CA GLY A 14 3.33 4.38 -20.93
C GLY A 14 3.95 3.97 -19.60
N THR A 15 3.16 3.53 -18.61
CA THR A 15 3.68 2.95 -17.36
C THR A 15 3.84 1.43 -17.47
N ARG A 16 4.71 0.84 -16.64
CA ARG A 16 4.80 -0.61 -16.43
C ARG A 16 4.49 -0.96 -14.98
N ARG A 17 4.09 -2.21 -14.72
CA ARG A 17 3.86 -2.70 -13.35
C ARG A 17 5.14 -3.33 -12.80
N ALA A 18 5.57 -2.91 -11.62
CA ALA A 18 6.62 -3.55 -10.85
C ALA A 18 6.04 -3.95 -9.48
N LEU A 19 5.99 -5.25 -9.19
CA LEU A 19 5.53 -5.75 -7.89
C LEU A 19 6.54 -5.36 -6.80
N VAL A 20 6.08 -4.71 -5.75
CA VAL A 20 6.96 -4.19 -4.68
C VAL A 20 6.59 -4.71 -3.28
N LEU A 21 5.34 -5.14 -3.06
CA LEU A 21 4.91 -5.72 -1.79
C LEU A 21 3.76 -6.70 -2.01
N VAL A 22 3.77 -7.80 -1.26
CA VAL A 22 2.67 -8.75 -1.15
C VAL A 22 2.35 -8.91 0.34
N GLU A 23 1.10 -8.73 0.71
CA GLU A 23 0.57 -9.10 2.03
C GLU A 23 -0.56 -10.10 1.81
N ASP A 24 -0.31 -11.34 2.21
CA ASP A 24 -1.16 -12.48 1.92
C ASP A 24 -2.34 -12.66 2.88
N ARG A 25 -2.35 -11.96 4.03
CA ARG A 25 -3.33 -12.12 5.11
C ARG A 25 -3.71 -10.78 5.72
N ILE A 26 -4.10 -9.82 4.88
CA ILE A 26 -4.49 -8.48 5.34
C ILE A 26 -5.70 -8.53 6.28
N GLY A 27 -6.53 -9.58 6.16
CA GLY A 27 -7.67 -9.83 7.04
C GLY A 27 -7.35 -10.51 8.37
N HIS A 28 -6.08 -10.84 8.66
CA HIS A 28 -5.68 -11.41 9.96
C HIS A 28 -6.15 -10.54 11.13
N TYR A 29 -6.09 -9.23 10.94
CA TYR A 29 -6.74 -8.23 11.76
C TYR A 29 -7.88 -7.59 10.95
N PRO A 30 -9.16 -7.79 11.32
CA PRO A 30 -10.31 -7.32 10.54
C PRO A 30 -10.29 -5.83 10.20
N GLU A 31 -9.72 -5.00 11.06
CA GLU A 31 -9.71 -3.55 10.94
C GLU A 31 -8.92 -3.07 9.71
N PHE A 32 -7.86 -3.79 9.32
CA PHE A 32 -7.09 -3.48 8.12
C PHE A 32 -7.87 -3.79 6.86
N ARG A 33 -8.58 -4.92 6.83
CA ARG A 33 -9.52 -5.26 5.75
C ARG A 33 -10.61 -4.20 5.63
N GLU A 34 -11.26 -3.82 6.73
CA GLU A 34 -12.30 -2.80 6.77
C GLU A 34 -11.79 -1.43 6.28
N PHE A 35 -10.57 -1.06 6.65
CA PHE A 35 -9.91 0.15 6.17
C PHE A 35 -9.85 0.17 4.63
N PHE A 36 -9.36 -0.89 4.00
CA PHE A 36 -9.27 -0.95 2.53
C PHE A 36 -10.64 -1.01 1.85
N VAL A 37 -11.60 -1.75 2.42
CA VAL A 37 -12.98 -1.81 1.91
C VAL A 37 -13.59 -0.42 1.86
N ARG A 38 -13.48 0.35 2.95
CA ARG A 38 -13.98 1.73 3.02
C ARG A 38 -13.23 2.64 2.05
N GLN A 39 -11.91 2.57 2.05
CA GLN A 39 -11.08 3.53 1.31
C GLN A 39 -11.22 3.40 -0.21
N PHE A 40 -11.48 2.20 -0.72
CA PHE A 40 -11.61 1.91 -2.14
C PHE A 40 -13.02 1.47 -2.55
N ALA A 41 -14.01 1.62 -1.66
CA ALA A 41 -15.41 1.24 -1.87
C ALA A 41 -15.56 -0.19 -2.44
N LEU A 42 -14.81 -1.13 -1.88
CA LEU A 42 -14.67 -2.49 -2.43
C LEU A 42 -15.98 -3.28 -2.42
N ASP A 43 -16.92 -2.96 -1.52
CA ASP A 43 -18.25 -3.60 -1.48
C ASP A 43 -19.09 -3.27 -2.72
N THR A 44 -18.82 -2.14 -3.38
CA THR A 44 -19.56 -1.68 -4.57
C THR A 44 -18.79 -1.89 -5.86
N SER A 45 -17.47 -1.70 -5.80
CA SER A 45 -16.57 -1.77 -6.96
C SER A 45 -16.02 -3.19 -7.19
N GLY A 46 -16.00 -4.02 -6.15
CA GLY A 46 -15.45 -5.38 -6.18
C GLY A 46 -14.03 -5.44 -6.75
N LEU A 47 -13.77 -6.48 -7.54
CA LEU A 47 -12.52 -6.75 -8.24
C LEU A 47 -12.41 -6.07 -9.61
N SER A 48 -13.33 -5.15 -9.95
CA SER A 48 -13.40 -4.58 -11.30
C SER A 48 -12.20 -3.68 -11.65
N ARG A 49 -11.53 -3.12 -10.64
CA ARG A 49 -10.34 -2.27 -10.81
C ARG A 49 -9.45 -2.28 -9.56
N PRO A 50 -8.13 -2.10 -9.71
CA PRO A 50 -7.24 -1.84 -8.58
C PRO A 50 -7.59 -0.52 -7.87
N GLY A 51 -7.25 -0.43 -6.59
CA GLY A 51 -7.10 0.86 -5.91
C GLY A 51 -5.86 1.57 -6.42
N HIS A 52 -5.88 2.90 -6.52
CA HIS A 52 -4.69 3.66 -6.90
C HIS A 52 -4.39 4.73 -5.85
N VAL A 53 -3.10 4.87 -5.56
CA VAL A 53 -2.60 5.90 -4.66
C VAL A 53 -1.40 6.61 -5.28
N ARG A 54 -1.24 7.89 -4.97
CA ARG A 54 -0.03 8.66 -5.25
C ARG A 54 0.75 8.87 -3.96
N ALA A 55 2.03 8.49 -4.00
CA ALA A 55 2.94 8.67 -2.88
C ALA A 55 3.64 10.05 -2.94
N PRO A 56 4.35 10.46 -1.88
CA PRO A 56 5.00 11.78 -1.82
C PRO A 56 6.09 11.99 -2.86
N SER A 57 6.73 10.92 -3.33
CA SER A 57 7.66 10.95 -4.48
C SER A 57 7.00 11.41 -5.78
N GLY A 58 5.67 11.30 -5.88
CA GLY A 58 4.91 11.47 -7.11
C GLY A 58 4.58 10.14 -7.81
N MET A 59 5.23 9.04 -7.42
CA MET A 59 4.98 7.71 -7.95
C MET A 59 3.53 7.28 -7.70
N THR A 60 2.93 6.64 -8.71
CA THR A 60 1.61 6.02 -8.58
C THR A 60 1.78 4.54 -8.24
N TYR A 61 0.98 4.07 -7.30
CA TYR A 61 0.92 2.66 -6.93
C TYR A 61 -0.47 2.10 -7.20
N ALA A 62 -0.53 0.89 -7.74
CA ALA A 62 -1.75 0.10 -7.85
C ALA A 62 -1.81 -0.90 -6.70
N LEU A 63 -2.91 -0.88 -5.96
CA LEU A 63 -3.27 -1.79 -4.89
C LEU A 63 -4.26 -2.81 -5.46
N VAL A 64 -3.78 -4.03 -5.69
CA VAL A 64 -4.58 -5.13 -6.24
C VAL A 64 -5.04 -6.00 -5.08
N PHE A 65 -6.36 -6.07 -4.89
CA PHE A 65 -6.98 -6.81 -3.79
C PHE A 65 -7.24 -8.26 -4.19
N ILE A 66 -6.82 -9.21 -3.35
CA ILE A 66 -6.95 -10.64 -3.59
C ILE A 66 -8.13 -11.19 -2.79
N GLY A 67 -9.00 -11.96 -3.45
CA GLY A 67 -10.01 -12.78 -2.80
C GLY A 67 -9.63 -14.25 -2.85
N ARG A 68 -9.87 -14.98 -1.75
CA ARG A 68 -9.73 -16.43 -1.68
C ARG A 68 -11.06 -17.07 -1.33
N SER A 69 -11.33 -18.24 -1.91
CA SER A 69 -12.58 -18.96 -1.66
C SER A 69 -12.69 -19.32 -0.18
N GLY A 70 -13.81 -18.95 0.45
CA GLY A 70 -14.08 -19.23 1.85
C GLY A 70 -13.59 -18.15 2.83
N GLU A 71 -12.86 -17.15 2.35
CA GLU A 71 -12.35 -16.04 3.18
C GLU A 71 -13.10 -14.72 2.86
N PRO A 72 -13.29 -13.84 3.86
CA PRO A 72 -13.80 -12.50 3.60
C PRO A 72 -12.87 -11.68 2.70
N PHE A 73 -13.45 -10.91 1.77
CA PHE A 73 -12.69 -10.04 0.88
C PHE A 73 -12.39 -8.66 1.48
N PRO A 74 -11.21 -8.06 1.22
CA PRO A 74 -9.99 -8.69 0.70
C PRO A 74 -9.27 -9.57 1.73
N ASP A 75 -8.74 -10.69 1.24
CA ASP A 75 -7.91 -11.62 2.03
C ASP A 75 -6.41 -11.25 1.93
N GLY A 76 -5.99 -10.71 0.78
CA GLY A 76 -4.64 -10.20 0.58
C GLY A 76 -4.58 -8.96 -0.32
N ILE A 77 -3.40 -8.39 -0.43
CA ILE A 77 -3.10 -7.22 -1.26
C ILE A 77 -1.73 -7.35 -1.92
N GLU A 78 -1.67 -7.06 -3.20
CA GLU A 78 -0.43 -6.84 -3.95
C GLU A 78 -0.29 -5.35 -4.26
N ILE A 79 0.89 -4.80 -4.02
CA ILE A 79 1.21 -3.41 -4.32
C ILE A 79 2.19 -3.38 -5.48
N TYR A 80 1.82 -2.67 -6.53
CA TYR A 80 2.63 -2.45 -7.72
C TYR A 80 3.02 -0.99 -7.83
N ALA A 81 4.31 -0.69 -7.94
CA ALA A 81 4.77 0.62 -8.42
C ALA A 81 4.50 0.73 -9.93
N LEU A 82 4.13 1.92 -10.39
CA LEU A 82 3.83 2.22 -11.79
C LEU A 82 4.81 3.25 -12.38
N PRO A 83 6.11 2.92 -12.50
CA PRO A 83 7.07 3.81 -13.16
C PRO A 83 6.80 3.90 -14.67
N ASP A 84 7.36 4.92 -15.29
CA ASP A 84 7.45 5.00 -16.75
C ASP A 84 8.13 3.74 -17.32
N ALA A 85 7.65 3.24 -18.45
CA ALA A 85 7.98 1.91 -18.95
C ALA A 85 9.47 1.70 -19.23
N LEU A 86 10.21 2.76 -19.51
CA LEU A 86 11.64 2.72 -19.82
C LEU A 86 12.53 3.10 -18.63
N GLU A 87 11.96 3.58 -17.53
CA GLU A 87 12.71 4.03 -16.38
C GLU A 87 12.99 2.86 -15.40
N PRO A 88 14.22 2.77 -14.85
CA PRO A 88 14.52 1.86 -13.78
C PRO A 88 13.74 2.24 -12.51
N LEU A 89 13.47 1.25 -11.67
CA LEU A 89 12.85 1.51 -10.38
C LEU A 89 13.90 2.10 -9.43
N ASN A 90 13.54 3.16 -8.71
CA ASN A 90 14.39 3.76 -7.69
C ASN A 90 14.08 3.11 -6.34
N ASP A 91 14.80 2.03 -6.00
CA ASP A 91 14.50 1.22 -4.81
C ASP A 91 14.45 2.04 -3.50
N PRO A 92 15.40 2.95 -3.20
CA PRO A 92 15.31 3.81 -2.02
C PRO A 92 14.03 4.68 -1.94
N GLU A 93 13.54 5.14 -3.10
CA GLU A 93 12.32 5.95 -3.18
C GLU A 93 11.07 5.08 -2.96
N VAL A 94 11.05 3.88 -3.56
CA VAL A 94 9.99 2.89 -3.34
C VAL A 94 9.92 2.48 -1.88
N ASP A 95 11.04 2.19 -1.24
CA ASP A 95 11.09 1.85 0.18
C ASP A 95 10.53 2.99 1.05
N ALA A 96 10.90 4.24 0.75
CA ALA A 96 10.40 5.41 1.46
C ALA A 96 8.89 5.60 1.27
N ASP A 97 8.38 5.39 0.06
CA ASP A 97 6.95 5.48 -0.25
C ASP A 97 6.15 4.36 0.41
N LEU A 98 6.64 3.12 0.37
CA LEU A 98 6.02 1.98 1.06
C LEU A 98 5.95 2.24 2.57
N TRP A 99 6.97 2.85 3.15
CA TRP A 99 6.93 3.29 4.55
C TRP A 99 5.85 4.35 4.81
N VAL A 100 5.65 5.29 3.90
CA VAL A 100 4.56 6.28 4.00
C VAL A 100 3.19 5.61 3.82
N LEU A 101 3.07 4.61 2.94
CA LEU A 101 1.85 3.83 2.74
C LEU A 101 1.47 3.04 3.99
N LEU A 102 2.43 2.38 4.65
CA LEU A 102 2.22 1.70 5.92
C LEU A 102 1.75 2.67 7.01
N ARG A 103 2.38 3.85 7.13
CA ARG A 103 1.95 4.88 8.09
C ARG A 103 0.54 5.37 7.82
N TRP A 104 0.20 5.59 6.54
CA TRP A 104 -1.14 6.00 6.13
C TRP A 104 -2.19 4.94 6.48
N MET A 105 -1.89 3.67 6.23
CA MET A 105 -2.76 2.55 6.59
C MET A 105 -2.97 2.48 8.11
N ILE A 106 -1.90 2.51 8.90
CA ILE A 106 -1.98 2.45 10.37
C ILE A 106 -2.76 3.64 10.93
N ALA A 107 -2.48 4.85 10.46
CA ALA A 107 -3.22 6.04 10.87
C ALA A 107 -4.71 5.96 10.50
N GLY A 108 -5.04 5.34 9.36
CA GLY A 108 -6.41 5.17 8.88
C GLY A 108 -7.19 4.04 9.56
N VAL A 109 -6.51 3.02 10.07
CA VAL A 109 -7.06 1.98 10.94
C VAL A 109 -7.30 2.56 12.34
N GLY A 110 -6.28 3.18 12.93
CA GLY A 110 -6.35 3.82 14.25
C GLY A 110 -6.58 2.84 15.41
N GLY A 111 -7.12 3.35 16.52
CA GLY A 111 -7.37 2.56 17.72
C GLY A 111 -6.08 2.17 18.45
N GLU A 112 -5.85 0.87 18.60
CA GLU A 112 -4.62 0.33 19.19
C GLU A 112 -3.42 0.41 18.24
N TRP A 113 -3.67 0.61 16.93
CA TRP A 113 -2.64 0.72 15.92
C TRP A 113 -2.14 2.16 15.81
N ARG A 114 -0.97 2.44 16.37
CA ARG A 114 -0.38 3.77 16.41
C ARG A 114 0.81 3.88 15.47
N VAL A 115 0.93 5.02 14.79
CA VAL A 115 2.07 5.30 13.91
C VAL A 115 3.37 5.30 14.71
N GLU A 116 3.33 5.76 15.96
CA GLU A 116 4.47 5.79 16.86
C GLU A 116 5.03 4.38 17.14
N ASP A 117 4.16 3.38 17.26
CA ASP A 117 4.54 1.98 17.49
C ASP A 117 5.18 1.36 16.24
N LEU A 118 4.67 1.70 15.05
CA LEU A 118 5.32 1.36 13.79
C LEU A 118 6.71 2.01 13.68
N GLU A 119 6.84 3.29 14.03
CA GLU A 119 8.13 3.98 13.98
C GLU A 119 9.13 3.43 14.99
N ALA A 120 8.67 3.05 16.19
CA ALA A 120 9.50 2.37 17.18
C ALA A 120 10.00 1.02 16.65
N THR A 121 9.10 0.24 16.06
CA THR A 121 9.42 -1.05 15.43
C THR A 121 10.40 -0.88 14.27
N GLY A 122 10.16 0.08 13.37
CA GLY A 122 11.03 0.39 12.24
C GLY A 122 12.47 0.67 12.68
N ARG A 123 12.66 1.50 13.72
CA ARG A 123 13.98 1.80 14.29
C ARG A 123 14.74 0.57 14.79
N LEU A 124 14.02 -0.46 15.28
CA LEU A 124 14.65 -1.71 15.73
C LEU A 124 15.18 -2.54 14.55
N TYR A 125 14.48 -2.52 13.42
CA TYR A 125 14.87 -3.25 12.21
C TYR A 125 15.87 -2.48 11.35
N THR A 126 15.95 -1.15 11.48
CA THR A 126 17.05 -0.34 10.94
C THR A 126 18.30 -0.52 11.81
N LEU A 127 18.88 -1.73 11.83
CA LEU A 127 20.16 -1.98 12.49
C LEU A 127 21.21 -1.01 11.92
N PRO A 128 21.91 -0.20 12.73
CA PRO A 128 23.09 0.51 12.24
C PRO A 128 24.10 -0.56 11.80
N ARG A 129 24.62 -0.44 10.57
CA ARG A 129 25.85 -1.14 10.20
C ARG A 129 26.87 -0.86 11.30
N ARG A 130 27.50 -1.92 11.82
CA ARG A 130 28.62 -1.86 12.76
C ARG A 130 29.56 -0.70 12.38
N GLN A 131 29.90 0.13 13.36
CA GLN A 131 31.08 1.01 13.27
C GLN A 131 32.33 0.17 12.98
#